data_AF-A0A875S189-F1
#
_entry.id   AF-A0A875S189-F1
#
_cell.length_a   1.000
_cell.length_b   1.000
_cell.length_c   1.000
_cell.angle_alpha   90.00
_cell.angle_beta   90.00
_cell.angle_gamma   90.00
#
_symmetry.space_group_name_H-M   'P 1'
#
loop_
_entity.id
_entity.type
_entity.pdbx_description
1 polymer ?
#
loop_
_entity_poly.entity_id
_entity_poly.type
_entity_poly.pdbx_seq_one_letter_code
_entity_poly.pdbx_strand_id
1 'polypeptide(L)'
;MDSFKSKNSREATINSVNKSLITYLPSVSTVLGSSEDIRSGKEYASLLASSSGSSYKSGASEIARISKQANNIKKSRSQRMKMKNKLKKQRHQVMQKNREFQSRVEKLGRLAIGDTKEMEELVDQNLERLKKLEPENEEQIKMLEKEVLDLKYGSESRSGGAGRRRRKTAETNLEGESKQQIEFKSKVEKGLISVPGLTPGLAPVGESDEDDSESDEDEQTAGTDDILSGFKDDFNEYH
;
A
#
# COMPACT_ATOMS: atom_id res chain seq x y z
N MET A 1 -52.43 -4.40 -5.69
CA MET A 1 -53.60 -3.65 -5.18
C MET A 1 -53.19 -2.19 -5.00
N ASP A 2 -52.95 -1.48 -6.08
CA ASP A 2 -52.83 0.00 -6.09
C ASP A 2 -53.93 0.49 -7.04
N SER A 3 -55.12 0.75 -6.49
CA SER A 3 -56.31 1.11 -7.28
C SER A 3 -56.45 2.62 -7.53
N PHE A 4 -55.35 3.38 -7.39
CA PHE A 4 -55.35 4.82 -7.65
C PHE A 4 -54.63 5.12 -8.97
N LYS A 5 -55.32 5.85 -9.86
CA LYS A 5 -54.80 6.21 -11.19
C LYS A 5 -53.65 7.21 -11.15
N SER A 6 -53.48 7.96 -10.05
CA SER A 6 -52.39 8.93 -9.88
C SER A 6 -52.05 9.18 -8.40
N LYS A 7 -50.84 9.68 -8.14
CA LYS A 7 -50.38 10.06 -6.79
C LYS A 7 -51.25 11.17 -6.19
N ASN A 8 -51.62 12.17 -7.00
CA ASN A 8 -52.46 13.28 -6.57
C ASN A 8 -53.88 12.82 -6.16
N SER A 9 -54.45 11.84 -6.87
CA SER A 9 -55.76 11.26 -6.52
C SER A 9 -55.71 10.51 -5.18
N ARG A 10 -54.61 9.81 -4.91
CA ARG A 10 -54.37 9.16 -3.63
C ARG A 10 -54.24 10.18 -2.50
N GLU A 11 -53.46 11.24 -2.69
CA GLU A 11 -53.28 12.29 -1.68
C GLU A 11 -54.58 13.05 -1.38
N ALA A 12 -55.37 13.39 -2.39
CA ALA A 12 -56.68 14.01 -2.21
C ALA A 12 -57.64 13.13 -1.40
N THR A 13 -57.66 11.82 -1.69
CA THR A 13 -58.49 10.86 -0.97
C THR A 13 -58.04 10.71 0.48
N ILE A 14 -56.73 10.60 0.72
CA ILE A 14 -56.16 10.56 2.07
C ILE A 14 -56.54 11.81 2.86
N ASN A 15 -56.43 12.99 2.24
CA ASN A 15 -56.79 14.25 2.90
C ASN A 15 -58.30 14.33 3.20
N SER A 16 -59.15 13.82 2.31
CA SER A 16 -60.60 13.76 2.55
C SER A 16 -60.96 12.81 3.70
N VAL A 17 -60.32 11.64 3.77
CA VAL A 17 -60.52 10.67 4.86
C VAL A 17 -59.99 11.22 6.18
N ASN A 18 -58.85 11.91 6.16
CA ASN A 18 -58.32 12.57 7.35
C ASN A 18 -59.26 13.65 7.87
N LYS A 19 -59.86 14.45 6.97
CA LYS A 19 -60.87 15.46 7.33
C LYS A 19 -62.11 14.84 7.97
N SER A 20 -62.66 13.76 7.40
CA SER A 20 -63.83 13.11 7.97
C SER A 20 -63.51 12.44 9.32
N LEU A 21 -62.33 11.83 9.46
CA LEU A 21 -61.88 11.27 10.73
C LEU A 21 -61.79 12.34 11.84
N ILE A 22 -61.37 13.57 11.51
CA ILE A 22 -61.37 14.69 12.48
C ILE A 22 -62.80 15.07 12.87
N THR A 23 -63.74 15.09 11.92
CA THR A 23 -65.15 15.41 12.19
C THR A 23 -65.85 14.37 13.07
N TYR A 24 -65.53 13.08 12.89
CA TYR A 24 -66.20 11.97 13.60
C TYR A 24 -65.46 11.49 14.86
N LEU A 25 -64.24 11.96 15.12
CA LEU A 25 -63.50 11.67 16.34
C LEU A 25 -63.34 12.96 17.17
N PRO A 26 -64.17 13.16 18.21
CA PRO A 26 -64.21 14.40 19.01
C PRO A 26 -62.88 14.80 19.67
N SER A 27 -61.90 13.89 19.71
CA SER A 27 -60.64 14.08 20.43
C SER A 27 -59.42 14.40 19.54
N VAL A 28 -59.59 14.60 18.23
CA VAL A 28 -58.47 14.87 17.28
C VAL A 28 -58.30 16.38 16.98
N SER A 29 -59.27 17.22 17.36
CA SER A 29 -59.28 18.66 17.06
C SER A 29 -58.17 19.48 17.75
N THR A 30 -57.45 18.91 18.72
CA THR A 30 -56.43 19.64 19.49
C THR A 30 -55.03 19.62 18.86
N VAL A 31 -54.80 18.89 17.76
CA VAL A 31 -53.47 18.79 17.14
C VAL A 31 -53.33 19.56 15.81
N LEU A 32 -54.42 19.97 15.17
CA LEU A 32 -54.36 20.83 13.98
C LEU A 32 -55.20 22.08 14.21
N GLY A 33 -54.54 23.14 14.68
CA GLY A 33 -55.13 24.47 14.74
C GLY A 33 -55.51 24.98 13.36
N SER A 34 -56.79 25.30 13.20
CA SER A 34 -57.23 26.40 12.34
C SER A 34 -58.24 27.20 13.16
N SER A 35 -57.79 28.35 13.61
CA SER A 35 -58.58 29.39 14.27
C SER A 35 -59.56 29.97 13.27
N GLU A 36 -60.82 29.56 13.29
CA GLU A 36 -61.95 30.36 12.82
C GLU A 36 -63.24 29.65 13.26
N ASP A 37 -64.17 30.43 13.82
CA ASP A 37 -65.54 30.07 14.23
C ASP A 37 -65.76 29.34 15.57
N ILE A 38 -65.46 30.03 16.68
CA ILE A 38 -65.99 29.70 18.01
C ILE A 38 -67.11 30.69 18.36
N ARG A 39 -68.33 30.41 17.91
CA ARG A 39 -69.57 31.03 18.41
C ARG A 39 -70.64 29.98 18.72
N SER A 40 -70.34 29.03 19.61
CA SER A 40 -71.36 28.24 20.34
C SER A 40 -70.79 27.38 21.51
N GLY A 41 -69.60 27.72 22.03
CA GLY A 41 -68.83 26.83 22.92
C GLY A 41 -69.23 26.76 24.40
N LYS A 42 -70.34 27.37 24.85
CA LYS A 42 -70.68 27.38 26.30
C LYS A 42 -71.53 26.20 26.77
N GLU A 43 -72.38 25.64 25.92
CA GLU A 43 -73.31 24.56 26.35
C GLU A 43 -72.72 23.16 26.12
N TYR A 44 -71.87 22.97 25.11
CA TYR A 44 -71.19 21.69 24.89
C TYR A 44 -70.02 21.44 25.84
N ALA A 45 -69.41 22.50 26.39
CA ALA A 45 -68.29 22.38 27.32
C ALA A 45 -68.72 21.86 28.70
N SER A 46 -69.94 22.15 29.17
CA SER A 46 -70.42 21.67 30.48
C SER A 46 -70.81 20.18 30.43
N LEU A 47 -71.34 19.70 29.31
CA LEU A 47 -71.67 18.29 29.09
C LEU A 47 -70.40 17.41 29.03
N LEU A 48 -69.33 17.88 28.38
CA LEU A 48 -68.04 17.19 28.32
C LEU A 48 -67.29 17.19 29.66
N ALA A 49 -67.45 18.24 30.49
CA ALA A 49 -66.87 18.26 31.83
C ALA A 49 -67.50 17.22 32.75
N SER A 50 -68.81 16.99 32.62
CA SER A 50 -69.57 16.07 33.49
C SER A 50 -69.37 14.57 33.16
N SER A 51 -69.04 14.22 31.91
CA SER A 51 -68.83 12.83 31.49
C SER A 51 -67.40 12.31 31.66
N SER A 52 -66.48 13.14 32.18
CA SER A 52 -65.06 12.85 32.20
C SER A 52 -64.49 12.47 33.59
N GLY A 53 -65.36 12.23 34.57
CA GLY A 53 -64.99 11.88 35.94
C GLY A 53 -64.42 10.47 36.16
N SER A 54 -64.18 9.66 35.11
CA SER A 54 -63.60 8.33 35.27
C SER A 54 -62.73 7.98 34.05
N SER A 55 -61.43 7.77 34.28
CA SER A 55 -60.41 7.30 33.30
C SER A 55 -59.61 8.34 32.51
N TYR A 56 -59.17 9.44 33.15
CA TYR A 56 -57.97 10.15 32.67
C TYR A 56 -56.68 9.42 33.10
N LYS A 57 -56.40 8.26 32.50
CA LYS A 57 -54.99 7.87 32.32
C LYS A 57 -54.47 8.81 31.24
N SER A 58 -53.79 9.87 31.67
CA SER A 58 -53.13 10.92 30.87
C SER A 58 -52.98 10.53 29.38
N GLY A 59 -53.66 11.22 28.47
CA GLY A 59 -53.55 10.95 27.02
C GLY A 59 -52.10 10.98 26.52
N ALA A 60 -51.24 11.77 27.16
CA ALA A 60 -49.81 11.78 26.89
C ALA A 60 -49.11 10.44 27.25
N SER A 61 -49.54 9.78 28.33
CA SER A 61 -49.02 8.47 28.74
C SER A 61 -49.41 7.36 27.76
N GLU A 62 -50.62 7.43 27.18
CA GLU A 62 -51.07 6.44 26.18
C GLU A 62 -50.41 6.68 24.82
N ILE A 63 -50.23 7.94 24.40
CA ILE A 63 -49.45 8.30 23.21
C ILE A 63 -47.98 7.85 23.36
N ALA A 64 -47.39 7.99 24.54
CA ALA A 64 -46.04 7.49 24.83
C ALA A 64 -45.96 5.95 24.76
N ARG A 65 -47.00 5.24 25.20
CA ARG A 65 -47.09 3.77 25.08
C ARG A 65 -47.22 3.33 23.63
N ILE A 66 -48.11 3.93 22.86
CA ILE A 66 -48.33 3.61 21.44
C ILE A 66 -47.07 3.90 20.61
N SER A 67 -46.41 5.04 20.83
CA SER A 67 -45.14 5.36 20.15
C SER A 67 -44.02 4.39 20.51
N LYS A 68 -43.91 3.98 21.77
CA LYS A 68 -42.95 2.94 22.21
C LYS A 68 -43.22 1.59 21.54
N GLN A 69 -44.48 1.18 21.45
CA GLN A 69 -44.88 -0.04 20.74
C GLN A 69 -44.56 0.04 19.24
N ALA A 70 -44.89 1.14 18.58
CA ALA A 70 -44.58 1.36 17.17
C ALA A 70 -43.07 1.30 16.90
N ASN A 71 -42.26 1.89 17.79
CA ASN A 71 -40.80 1.84 17.70
C ASN A 71 -40.24 0.42 17.91
N ASN A 72 -40.82 -0.35 18.83
CA ASN A 72 -40.43 -1.75 19.04
C ASN A 72 -40.76 -2.62 17.83
N ILE A 73 -41.91 -2.41 17.18
CA ILE A 73 -42.28 -3.10 15.94
C ILE A 73 -41.31 -2.76 14.81
N LYS A 74 -40.94 -1.48 14.65
CA LYS A 74 -39.94 -1.04 13.66
C LYS A 74 -38.57 -1.68 13.90
N LYS A 75 -38.10 -1.70 15.16
CA LYS A 75 -36.84 -2.34 15.56
C LYS A 75 -36.86 -3.85 15.28
N SER A 76 -37.94 -4.54 15.65
CA SER A 76 -38.13 -5.98 15.40
C SER A 76 -38.15 -6.29 13.90
N ARG A 77 -38.84 -5.48 13.08
CA ARG A 77 -38.85 -5.63 11.62
C ARG A 77 -37.46 -5.48 11.02
N SER A 78 -36.70 -4.47 11.46
CA SER A 78 -35.32 -4.26 11.01
C SER A 78 -34.41 -5.44 11.38
N GLN A 79 -34.49 -5.93 12.62
CA GLN A 79 -33.74 -7.12 13.05
C GLN A 79 -34.11 -8.37 12.25
N ARG A 80 -35.40 -8.59 11.98
CA ARG A 80 -35.88 -9.71 11.16
C ARG A 80 -35.35 -9.62 9.72
N MET A 81 -35.29 -8.43 9.13
CA MET A 81 -34.70 -8.24 7.79
C MET A 81 -33.18 -8.49 7.79
N LYS A 82 -32.46 -8.03 8.82
CA LYS A 82 -31.02 -8.31 8.98
C LYS A 82 -30.76 -9.81 9.09
N MET A 83 -31.55 -10.54 9.88
CA MET A 83 -31.45 -12.00 9.98
C MET A 83 -31.74 -12.70 8.64
N LYS A 84 -32.79 -12.30 7.92
CA LYS A 84 -33.09 -12.84 6.59
C LYS A 84 -31.94 -12.62 5.60
N ASN A 85 -31.33 -11.43 5.62
CA ASN A 85 -30.18 -11.14 4.77
C ASN A 85 -28.96 -11.98 5.13
N LYS A 86 -28.69 -12.19 6.43
CA LYS A 86 -27.62 -13.08 6.89
C LYS A 86 -27.85 -14.51 6.42
N LEU A 87 -29.07 -15.03 6.58
CA LEU A 87 -29.45 -16.36 6.12
C LEU A 87 -29.30 -16.51 4.60
N LYS A 88 -29.73 -15.50 3.83
CA LYS A 88 -29.58 -15.48 2.36
C LYS A 88 -28.11 -15.50 1.95
N LYS A 89 -27.25 -14.73 2.62
CA LYS A 89 -25.80 -14.73 2.39
C LYS A 89 -25.18 -16.10 2.69
N GLN A 90 -25.53 -16.71 3.83
CA GLN A 90 -25.04 -18.04 4.20
C GLN A 90 -25.49 -19.10 3.18
N ARG A 91 -26.76 -19.10 2.78
CA ARG A 91 -27.27 -20.01 1.74
C ARG A 91 -26.53 -19.83 0.42
N HIS A 92 -26.25 -18.58 0.02
CA HIS A 92 -25.50 -18.31 -1.20
C HIS A 92 -24.07 -18.83 -1.13
N GLN A 93 -23.37 -18.62 0.00
CA GLN A 93 -22.03 -19.16 0.22
C GLN A 93 -22.00 -20.70 0.17
N VAL A 94 -22.98 -21.37 0.79
CA VAL A 94 -23.09 -22.83 0.72
C VAL A 94 -23.31 -23.30 -0.71
N MET A 95 -24.18 -22.63 -1.48
CA MET A 95 -24.41 -22.97 -2.88
C MET A 95 -23.16 -22.75 -3.74
N GLN A 96 -22.38 -21.69 -3.52
CA GLN A 96 -21.11 -21.49 -4.23
C GLN A 96 -20.12 -22.61 -3.92
N LYS A 97 -19.92 -22.94 -2.65
CA LYS A 97 -19.04 -24.05 -2.23
C LYS A 97 -19.46 -25.38 -2.86
N ASN A 98 -20.76 -25.67 -2.90
CA ASN A 98 -21.26 -26.89 -3.53
C ASN A 98 -21.01 -26.91 -5.05
N ARG A 99 -21.17 -25.77 -5.73
CA ARG A 99 -20.85 -25.66 -7.16
C ARG A 99 -19.37 -25.86 -7.44
N GLU A 100 -18.50 -25.25 -6.64
CA GLU A 100 -17.06 -25.44 -6.74
C GLU A 100 -16.68 -26.90 -6.48
N PHE A 101 -17.30 -27.53 -5.49
CA PHE A 101 -17.07 -28.95 -5.19
C PHE A 101 -17.52 -29.84 -6.35
N GLN A 102 -18.71 -29.63 -6.90
CA GLN A 102 -19.21 -30.36 -8.07
C GLN A 102 -18.27 -30.22 -9.27
N SER A 103 -17.82 -28.99 -9.57
CA SER A 103 -16.86 -28.76 -10.65
C SER A 103 -15.54 -29.51 -10.43
N ARG A 104 -15.03 -29.56 -9.20
CA ARG A 104 -13.83 -30.36 -8.88
C ARG A 104 -14.06 -31.86 -9.08
N VAL A 105 -15.21 -32.38 -8.65
CA VAL A 105 -15.56 -33.79 -8.83
C VAL A 105 -15.69 -34.14 -10.31
N GLU A 106 -16.32 -33.28 -11.10
CA GLU A 106 -16.43 -33.45 -12.56
C GLU A 106 -15.04 -33.46 -13.23
N LYS A 107 -14.16 -32.52 -12.87
CA LYS A 107 -12.78 -32.49 -13.37
C LYS A 107 -12.03 -33.77 -13.01
N LEU A 108 -12.11 -34.22 -11.75
CA LEU A 108 -11.51 -35.49 -11.31
C LEU A 108 -12.09 -36.70 -12.06
N GLY A 109 -13.38 -36.69 -12.36
CA GLY A 109 -14.02 -37.71 -13.18
C GLY A 109 -13.46 -37.76 -14.61
N ARG A 110 -13.29 -36.61 -15.26
CA ARG A 110 -12.68 -36.53 -16.60
C ARG A 110 -11.22 -36.99 -16.61
N LEU A 111 -10.46 -36.61 -15.59
CA LEU A 111 -9.07 -37.05 -15.40
C LEU A 111 -8.98 -38.58 -15.20
N ALA A 112 -9.90 -39.16 -14.44
CA ALA A 112 -9.95 -40.62 -14.24
C ALA A 112 -10.26 -41.39 -15.53
N ILE A 113 -10.98 -40.76 -16.47
CA ILE A 113 -11.29 -41.32 -17.80
C ILE A 113 -10.09 -41.17 -18.76
N GLY A 114 -9.08 -40.38 -18.40
CA GLY A 114 -7.89 -40.14 -19.22
C GLY A 114 -8.09 -39.03 -20.25
N ASP A 115 -8.93 -38.03 -19.98
CA ASP A 115 -9.06 -36.85 -20.83
C ASP A 115 -7.74 -36.06 -20.88
N THR A 116 -7.05 -36.13 -22.01
CA THR A 116 -5.73 -35.51 -22.20
C THR A 116 -5.78 -33.99 -22.12
N LYS A 117 -6.91 -33.37 -22.47
CA LYS A 117 -7.06 -31.90 -22.45
C LYS A 117 -7.08 -31.36 -21.03
N GLU A 118 -7.84 -31.99 -20.14
CA GLU A 118 -7.89 -31.61 -18.71
C GLU A 118 -6.55 -31.88 -18.02
N MET A 119 -5.82 -32.92 -18.46
CA MET A 119 -4.48 -33.21 -17.97
C MET A 119 -3.47 -32.13 -18.39
N GLU A 120 -3.48 -31.74 -19.67
CA GLU A 120 -2.64 -30.66 -20.19
C GLU A 120 -2.93 -29.32 -19.49
N GLU A 121 -4.21 -28.97 -19.33
CA GLU A 121 -4.62 -27.75 -18.60
C GLU A 121 -4.12 -27.75 -17.14
N LEU A 122 -4.14 -28.91 -16.46
CA LEU A 122 -3.59 -29.03 -15.11
C LEU A 122 -2.06 -28.89 -15.07
N VAL A 123 -1.36 -29.45 -16.05
CA VAL A 123 0.09 -29.31 -16.17
C VAL A 123 0.45 -27.83 -16.36
N ASP A 124 -0.23 -27.14 -17.28
CA ASP A 124 0.00 -25.73 -17.55
C ASP A 124 -0.27 -24.86 -16.31
N GLN A 125 -1.39 -25.08 -15.63
CA GLN A 125 -1.72 -24.36 -14.39
C GLN A 125 -0.68 -24.60 -13.29
N ASN A 126 -0.15 -25.81 -13.17
CA ASN A 126 0.89 -26.11 -12.19
C ASN A 126 2.23 -25.50 -12.59
N LEU A 127 2.60 -25.55 -13.87
CA LEU A 127 3.81 -24.89 -14.38
C LEU A 127 3.76 -23.38 -14.16
N GLU A 128 2.62 -22.72 -14.42
CA GLU A 128 2.45 -21.31 -14.12
C GLU A 128 2.58 -20.99 -12.63
N ARG A 129 2.06 -21.86 -11.75
CA ARG A 129 2.23 -21.69 -10.31
C ARG A 129 3.69 -21.81 -9.92
N LEU A 130 4.40 -22.82 -10.43
CA LEU A 130 5.82 -23.00 -10.14
C LEU A 130 6.65 -21.81 -10.63
N LYS A 131 6.40 -21.31 -11.84
CA LYS A 131 7.05 -20.10 -12.37
C LYS A 131 6.78 -18.85 -11.53
N LYS A 132 5.64 -18.77 -10.84
CA LYS A 132 5.35 -17.66 -9.90
C LYS A 132 6.11 -17.77 -8.57
N LEU A 133 6.62 -18.95 -8.23
CA LEU A 133 7.48 -19.14 -7.07
C LEU A 133 8.95 -18.87 -7.40
N GLU A 134 9.33 -18.85 -8.68
CA GLU A 134 10.68 -18.49 -9.11
C GLU A 134 10.97 -17.02 -8.76
N PRO A 135 12.14 -16.73 -8.16
CA PRO A 135 12.46 -15.37 -7.74
C PRO A 135 12.71 -14.47 -8.96
N GLU A 136 12.07 -13.30 -8.99
CA GLU A 136 12.19 -12.33 -10.09
C GLU A 136 13.64 -11.88 -10.35
N ASN A 137 14.50 -11.99 -9.32
CA ASN A 137 15.92 -11.64 -9.37
C ASN A 137 16.85 -12.86 -9.52
N GLU A 138 16.42 -13.91 -10.22
CA GLU A 138 17.24 -15.12 -10.47
C GLU A 138 18.64 -14.81 -10.98
N GLU A 139 18.80 -13.82 -11.85
CA GLU A 139 20.11 -13.44 -12.39
C GLU A 139 21.03 -12.86 -11.31
N GLN A 140 20.50 -12.00 -10.43
CA GLN A 140 21.27 -11.42 -9.34
C GLN A 140 21.63 -12.48 -8.30
N ILE A 141 20.70 -13.39 -8.00
CA ILE A 141 20.95 -14.53 -7.11
C ILE A 141 22.05 -15.42 -7.70
N LYS A 142 21.99 -15.76 -8.99
CA LYS A 142 23.04 -16.54 -9.67
C LYS A 142 24.39 -15.84 -9.69
N MET A 143 24.41 -14.51 -9.85
CA MET A 143 25.65 -13.72 -9.76
C MET A 143 26.23 -13.75 -8.35
N LEU A 144 25.40 -13.54 -7.32
CA LEU A 144 25.81 -13.60 -5.92
C LEU A 144 26.28 -15.00 -5.51
N GLU A 145 25.56 -16.05 -5.93
CA GLU A 145 25.98 -17.44 -5.71
C GLU A 145 27.35 -17.70 -6.31
N LYS A 146 27.58 -17.23 -7.53
CA LYS A 146 28.88 -17.36 -8.18
C LYS A 146 29.98 -16.58 -7.44
N GLU A 147 29.69 -15.37 -7.00
CA GLU A 147 30.64 -14.56 -6.22
C GLU A 147 30.98 -15.23 -4.88
N VAL A 148 30.00 -15.75 -4.16
CA VAL A 148 30.20 -16.49 -2.91
C VAL A 148 31.01 -17.76 -3.15
N LEU A 149 30.73 -18.50 -4.22
CA LEU A 149 31.51 -19.68 -4.61
C LEU A 149 32.96 -19.31 -4.97
N ASP A 150 33.18 -18.23 -5.71
CA ASP A 150 34.50 -17.72 -6.06
C ASP A 150 35.27 -17.22 -4.81
N LEU A 151 34.59 -16.65 -3.81
CA LEU A 151 35.21 -16.27 -2.55
C LEU A 151 35.59 -17.49 -1.69
N LYS A 152 34.73 -18.51 -1.68
CA LYS A 152 34.90 -19.72 -0.87
C LYS A 152 35.91 -20.70 -1.45
N TYR A 153 35.99 -20.81 -2.78
CA TYR A 153 36.81 -21.80 -3.49
C TYR A 153 37.88 -21.18 -4.40
N GLY A 154 37.72 -19.91 -4.80
CA GLY A 154 38.62 -19.22 -5.73
C GLY A 154 39.87 -18.60 -5.08
N SER A 155 39.90 -18.42 -3.76
CA SER A 155 41.12 -18.02 -3.04
C SER A 155 42.10 -19.18 -2.85
N GLU A 156 41.62 -20.43 -2.80
CA GLU A 156 42.46 -21.62 -2.59
C GLU A 156 42.95 -22.27 -3.90
N SER A 157 42.25 -22.08 -5.03
CA SER A 157 42.62 -22.75 -6.30
C SER A 157 43.37 -21.88 -7.32
N ARG A 158 43.55 -20.57 -7.10
CA ARG A 158 44.29 -19.69 -8.05
C ARG A 158 45.80 -19.55 -7.75
N SER A 159 46.28 -20.11 -6.64
CA SER A 159 47.72 -20.20 -6.34
C SER A 159 48.37 -21.53 -6.75
N GLY A 160 47.58 -22.51 -7.22
CA GLY A 160 48.04 -23.89 -7.44
C GLY A 160 47.68 -24.46 -8.81
N GLY A 161 48.22 -23.89 -9.89
CA GLY A 161 48.45 -24.64 -11.14
C GLY A 161 47.36 -24.58 -12.20
N ALA A 162 47.66 -23.87 -13.29
CA ALA A 162 47.68 -24.41 -14.66
C ALA A 162 47.94 -23.26 -15.63
N GLY A 163 49.11 -23.27 -16.25
CA GLY A 163 49.57 -22.19 -17.10
C GLY A 163 48.80 -22.05 -18.41
N ARG A 164 48.77 -20.81 -18.90
CA ARG A 164 49.03 -20.41 -20.30
C ARG A 164 48.47 -19.01 -20.49
N ARG A 165 49.33 -18.00 -20.48
CA ARG A 165 49.56 -17.15 -21.66
C ARG A 165 50.61 -16.08 -21.38
N ARG A 166 51.59 -16.06 -22.30
CA ARG A 166 52.50 -14.97 -22.67
C ARG A 166 53.80 -14.84 -21.88
N ARG A 167 54.73 -15.74 -22.23
CA ARG A 167 56.10 -15.34 -22.59
C ARG A 167 56.03 -14.44 -23.84
N LYS A 168 56.51 -13.19 -23.75
CA LYS A 168 57.31 -12.47 -24.76
C LYS A 168 57.76 -11.13 -24.16
N THR A 169 58.99 -10.74 -24.51
CA THR A 169 59.81 -9.58 -24.07
C THR A 169 60.33 -9.70 -22.65
N ALA A 170 61.46 -10.37 -22.37
CA ALA A 170 62.83 -10.12 -22.85
C ALA A 170 63.32 -8.70 -22.53
N GLU A 171 64.20 -8.65 -21.52
CA GLU A 171 65.40 -7.81 -21.46
C GLU A 171 65.24 -6.32 -21.76
N THR A 172 64.94 -5.57 -20.70
CA THR A 172 65.75 -4.40 -20.33
C THR A 172 65.85 -4.37 -18.81
N ASN A 173 66.99 -4.85 -18.28
CA ASN A 173 67.48 -4.33 -17.02
C ASN A 173 67.67 -2.82 -17.18
N LEU A 174 67.22 -2.04 -16.21
CA LEU A 174 67.89 -0.84 -15.68
C LEU A 174 67.09 -0.39 -14.45
N GLU A 175 67.74 -0.56 -13.29
CA GLU A 175 67.56 0.16 -12.03
C GLU A 175 66.15 0.27 -11.41
N GLY A 176 65.92 -0.55 -10.38
CA GLY A 176 65.33 -0.11 -9.11
C GLY A 176 63.82 0.13 -9.02
N GLU A 177 63.09 0.24 -10.13
CA GLU A 177 61.68 0.63 -10.06
C GLU A 177 60.72 -0.47 -10.51
N SER A 178 59.73 -0.75 -9.66
CA SER A 178 58.67 -1.70 -9.98
C SER A 178 57.87 -1.21 -11.20
N LYS A 179 57.36 -2.11 -12.05
CA LYS A 179 56.54 -1.73 -13.23
C LYS A 179 55.38 -0.78 -12.88
N GLN A 180 54.86 -0.88 -11.66
CA GLN A 180 53.81 -0.01 -11.15
C GLN A 180 54.28 1.44 -10.92
N GLN A 181 55.53 1.64 -10.51
CA GLN A 181 56.13 2.99 -10.37
C GLN A 181 56.36 3.64 -11.73
N ILE A 182 56.79 2.88 -12.74
CA ILE A 182 56.96 3.37 -14.12
C ILE A 182 55.59 3.80 -14.68
N GLU A 183 54.56 2.96 -14.51
CA GLU A 183 53.21 3.31 -14.95
C GLU A 183 52.65 4.52 -14.20
N PHE A 184 52.89 4.64 -12.89
CA PHE A 184 52.49 5.78 -12.09
C PHE A 184 53.17 7.07 -12.57
N LYS A 185 54.50 7.07 -12.69
CA LYS A 185 55.27 8.22 -13.21
C LYS A 185 54.79 8.65 -14.59
N SER A 186 54.58 7.70 -15.50
CA SER A 186 54.09 8.00 -16.87
C SER A 186 52.70 8.63 -16.88
N LYS A 187 51.83 8.29 -15.92
CA LYS A 187 50.48 8.85 -15.82
C LYS A 187 50.49 10.22 -15.14
N VAL A 188 51.42 10.45 -14.22
CA VAL A 188 51.66 11.77 -13.61
C VAL A 188 52.21 12.74 -14.66
N GLU A 189 53.20 12.32 -15.45
CA GLU A 189 53.78 13.10 -16.55
C GLU A 189 52.75 13.46 -17.64
N LYS A 190 51.85 12.51 -17.96
CA LYS A 190 50.74 12.75 -18.90
C LYS A 190 49.57 13.53 -18.30
N GLY A 191 49.64 13.95 -17.03
CA GLY A 191 48.56 14.67 -16.34
C GLY A 191 47.29 13.86 -16.09
N LEU A 192 47.35 12.52 -16.20
CA LEU A 192 46.20 11.62 -15.99
C LEU A 192 45.95 11.33 -14.50
N ILE A 193 46.96 11.54 -13.64
CA ILE A 193 46.89 11.38 -12.19
C ILE A 193 47.41 12.67 -11.55
N SER A 194 46.61 13.30 -10.68
CA SER A 194 47.05 14.43 -9.89
C SER A 194 47.80 13.95 -8.64
N VAL A 195 49.00 14.50 -8.41
CA VAL A 195 49.79 14.27 -7.20
C VAL A 195 49.68 15.53 -6.34
N PRO A 196 49.30 15.42 -5.06
CA PRO A 196 49.22 16.59 -4.19
C PRO A 196 50.61 17.23 -4.05
N GLY A 197 50.71 18.53 -4.34
CA GLY A 197 51.97 19.29 -4.33
C GLY A 197 52.61 19.48 -5.72
N LEU A 198 52.22 18.68 -6.72
CA LEU A 198 52.52 18.95 -8.13
C LEU A 198 51.29 19.65 -8.71
N THR A 199 51.38 20.94 -8.98
CA THR A 199 50.21 21.80 -9.24
C THR A 199 49.32 21.22 -10.34
N PRO A 200 48.06 20.83 -10.04
CA PRO A 200 47.08 20.50 -11.07
C PRO A 200 46.75 21.81 -11.79
N GLY A 201 47.43 22.06 -12.91
CA GLY A 201 47.37 23.35 -13.61
C GLY A 201 48.71 23.90 -14.09
N LEU A 202 49.83 23.17 -13.96
CA LEU A 202 51.02 23.50 -14.74
C LEU A 202 50.64 23.36 -16.24
N ALA A 203 50.90 24.40 -17.03
CA ALA A 203 50.61 24.36 -18.46
C ALA A 203 51.44 23.25 -19.13
N PRO A 204 50.87 22.48 -20.08
CA PRO A 204 51.67 21.55 -20.87
C PRO A 204 52.71 22.36 -21.65
N VAL A 205 53.97 22.25 -21.24
CA VAL A 205 55.13 22.83 -21.96
C VAL A 205 55.23 22.12 -23.31
N GLY A 206 55.24 22.89 -24.39
CA GLY A 206 55.39 22.34 -25.73
C GLY A 206 56.84 21.99 -26.00
N GLU A 207 57.12 21.06 -26.93
CA GLU A 207 58.47 20.75 -27.43
C GLU A 207 59.20 21.99 -28.05
N SER A 208 58.53 23.14 -28.10
CA SER A 208 59.03 24.42 -28.61
C SER A 208 59.56 25.36 -27.52
N ASP A 209 59.33 25.03 -26.24
CA ASP A 209 59.69 25.89 -25.10
C ASP A 209 61.08 25.53 -24.50
N GLU A 210 61.80 24.55 -25.08
CA GLU A 210 63.14 24.13 -24.61
C GLU A 210 64.30 24.97 -25.18
N ASP A 211 64.03 25.97 -26.03
CA ASP A 211 65.04 26.75 -26.76
C ASP A 211 65.23 28.20 -26.23
N ASP A 212 64.91 28.49 -24.98
CA ASP A 212 65.37 29.74 -24.34
C ASP A 212 66.16 29.44 -23.06
N SER A 213 67.48 29.43 -23.24
CA SER A 213 68.48 29.35 -22.19
C SER A 213 68.48 30.64 -21.37
N GLU A 214 67.96 30.59 -20.14
CA GLU A 214 68.33 31.52 -19.09
C GLU A 214 68.97 30.75 -17.93
N SER A 215 70.30 30.81 -17.92
CA SER A 215 71.12 30.55 -16.75
C SER A 215 70.79 31.56 -15.67
N ASP A 216 70.54 31.10 -14.44
CA ASP A 216 71.08 31.75 -13.25
C ASP A 216 71.21 30.73 -12.12
N GLU A 217 72.42 30.71 -11.58
CA GLU A 217 72.90 29.92 -10.46
C GLU A 217 72.36 30.51 -9.15
N ASP A 218 72.09 29.69 -8.13
CA ASP A 218 72.61 29.92 -6.77
C ASP A 218 72.22 28.81 -5.77
N GLU A 219 73.24 28.37 -5.03
CA GLU A 219 73.24 27.42 -3.92
C GLU A 219 72.51 27.97 -2.67
N GLN A 220 71.89 27.09 -1.85
CA GLN A 220 72.35 26.83 -0.48
C GLN A 220 71.49 25.81 0.29
N THR A 221 72.20 25.11 1.16
CA THR A 221 71.89 23.93 1.97
C THR A 221 71.12 24.20 3.27
N ALA A 222 70.56 23.12 3.83
CA ALA A 222 70.46 22.77 5.26
C ALA A 222 69.05 22.73 5.89
N GLY A 223 68.80 21.68 6.67
CA GLY A 223 67.76 21.67 7.71
C GLY A 223 66.99 20.37 7.82
N THR A 224 67.60 19.34 8.41
CA THR A 224 66.87 18.24 9.03
C THR A 224 66.22 18.71 10.34
N ASP A 225 65.13 18.04 10.69
CA ASP A 225 64.58 17.89 12.04
C ASP A 225 63.66 18.99 12.60
N ASP A 226 62.66 18.51 13.34
CA ASP A 226 61.56 19.20 14.04
C ASP A 226 60.39 19.63 13.11
N ILE A 227 59.11 19.28 13.32
CA ILE A 227 58.32 19.38 14.54
C ILE A 227 57.16 18.37 14.46
N LEU A 228 57.31 17.25 15.18
CA LEU A 228 56.26 16.31 15.52
C LEU A 228 55.74 16.71 16.92
N SER A 229 54.95 17.79 17.02
CA SER A 229 54.50 18.29 18.34
C SER A 229 53.09 18.90 18.36
N GLY A 230 52.15 18.35 17.58
CA GLY A 230 50.80 18.94 17.46
C GLY A 230 49.59 18.03 17.67
N PHE A 231 49.72 16.71 17.50
CA PHE A 231 48.54 15.84 17.50
C PHE A 231 48.18 15.37 18.92
N LYS A 232 47.36 16.16 19.61
CA LYS A 232 46.59 15.69 20.78
C LYS A 232 45.39 14.88 20.29
N ASP A 233 45.20 13.75 20.95
CA ASP A 233 44.25 12.68 20.63
C ASP A 233 42.97 12.91 21.45
N ASP A 234 41.90 13.42 20.82
CA ASP A 234 40.64 13.81 21.47
C ASP A 234 39.68 12.61 21.68
N PHE A 235 40.20 11.38 21.76
CA PHE A 235 39.40 10.14 21.76
C PHE A 235 38.82 9.75 23.13
N ASN A 236 38.44 10.68 24.01
CA ASN A 236 37.88 10.34 25.33
C ASN A 236 36.65 11.14 25.78
N GLU A 237 36.00 11.90 24.91
CA GLU A 237 34.80 12.65 25.29
C GLU A 237 33.55 12.14 24.57
N TYR A 238 33.15 10.89 24.84
CA TYR A 238 31.76 10.45 24.67
C TYR A 238 31.47 9.24 25.57
N HIS A 239 31.15 9.54 26.83
CA HIS A 239 30.33 8.70 27.70
C HIS A 239 28.93 9.29 27.79
#